data_AF-A0A0G1RCE7-F1
#
_entry.id   AF-A0A0G1RCE7-F1
#
_cell.length_a   1.000
_cell.length_b   1.000
_cell.length_c   1.000
_cell.angle_alpha   90.00
_cell.angle_beta   90.00
_cell.angle_gamma   90.00
#
_symmetry.space_group_name_H-M   'P 1'
#
loop_
_entity.id
_entity.type
_entity.pdbx_description
1 polymer ?
#
loop_
_entity_poly.entity_id
_entity_poly.type
_entity_poly.pdbx_seq_one_letter_code
_entity_poly.pdbx_strand_id
1 'polypeptide(L)'
;MIVQNWATVLQQSFNDMLSAVVNFIPNFVFAVIVFVIGWVIAWFVGNLIMQAVRAIKVDHALKAAGVDDVVARAGYRLDSGAFLGALVKWFIILVFLIAALQILGLSQVTFFLNAVVVSFLPNVIIAVLILLVTAVIAEVAQGVVAGSARAAG
;
A
#
# COMPACT_ATOMS: atom_id res chain seq x y z
N MET A 1 -27.78 29.81 -42.15
CA MET A 1 -26.49 29.07 -42.25
C MET A 1 -25.69 29.07 -40.94
N ILE A 2 -25.55 30.20 -40.23
CA ILE A 2 -24.86 30.22 -38.92
C ILE A 2 -25.66 29.47 -37.82
N VAL A 3 -26.97 29.67 -37.73
CA VAL A 3 -27.83 29.03 -36.71
C VAL A 3 -27.93 27.49 -36.86
N GLN A 4 -27.92 26.98 -38.09
CA GLN A 4 -27.85 25.53 -38.34
C GLN A 4 -26.54 24.93 -37.82
N ASN A 5 -25.43 25.67 -37.89
CA ASN A 5 -24.13 25.21 -37.42
C ASN A 5 -24.07 25.08 -35.89
N TRP A 6 -24.74 25.97 -35.16
CA TRP A 6 -24.85 25.86 -33.69
C TRP A 6 -25.74 24.68 -33.26
N ALA A 7 -26.85 24.44 -33.97
CA ALA A 7 -27.71 23.30 -33.71
C ALA A 7 -26.98 21.96 -33.94
N THR A 8 -26.18 21.86 -35.01
CA THR A 8 -25.37 20.66 -35.28
C THR A 8 -24.27 20.46 -34.26
N VAL A 9 -23.58 21.53 -33.84
CA VAL A 9 -22.53 21.44 -32.79
C VAL A 9 -23.10 20.98 -31.45
N LEU A 10 -24.28 21.50 -31.07
CA LEU A 10 -24.95 21.07 -29.84
C LEU A 10 -25.41 19.61 -29.95
N GLN A 11 -26.04 19.22 -31.06
CA GLN A 11 -26.46 17.84 -31.27
C GLN A 11 -25.27 16.87 -31.29
N GLN A 12 -24.17 17.26 -31.91
CA GLN A 12 -22.93 16.49 -31.92
C GLN A 12 -22.36 16.34 -30.51
N SER A 13 -22.28 17.45 -29.75
CA SER A 13 -21.81 17.42 -28.36
C SER A 13 -22.66 16.50 -27.47
N PHE A 14 -23.99 16.53 -27.64
CA PHE A 14 -24.90 15.62 -26.93
C PHE A 14 -24.69 14.16 -27.33
N ASN A 15 -24.54 13.87 -28.62
CA ASN A 15 -24.26 12.52 -29.10
C ASN A 15 -22.91 11.99 -28.61
N ASP A 16 -21.88 12.84 -28.58
CA ASP A 16 -20.55 12.48 -28.09
C ASP A 16 -20.58 12.20 -26.58
N MET A 17 -21.32 13.00 -25.80
CA MET A 17 -21.52 12.75 -24.37
C MET A 17 -22.28 11.44 -24.13
N LEU A 18 -23.36 11.18 -24.87
CA LEU A 18 -24.12 9.93 -24.75
C LEU A 18 -23.27 8.71 -25.14
N SER A 19 -22.50 8.82 -26.23
CA SER A 19 -21.56 7.78 -26.67
C SER A 19 -20.49 7.52 -25.60
N ALA A 20 -19.93 8.57 -24.98
CA ALA A 20 -18.98 8.42 -23.90
C ALA A 20 -19.57 7.68 -22.68
N VAL A 21 -20.83 7.97 -22.31
CA VAL A 21 -21.52 7.27 -21.21
C VAL A 21 -21.77 5.80 -21.56
N VAL A 22 -22.21 5.50 -22.78
CA VAL A 22 -22.43 4.12 -23.23
C VAL A 22 -21.13 3.32 -23.23
N ASN A 23 -20.02 3.92 -23.68
CA ASN A 23 -18.71 3.28 -23.69
C ASN A 23 -18.07 3.18 -22.30
N PHE A 24 -18.48 4.02 -21.34
CA PHE A 24 -17.99 3.96 -19.96
C PHE A 24 -18.49 2.69 -19.24
N ILE A 25 -19.72 2.24 -19.50
CA ILE A 25 -20.32 1.09 -18.79
C ILE A 25 -19.48 -0.20 -18.97
N PRO A 26 -19.11 -0.62 -20.20
CA PRO A 26 -18.23 -1.77 -20.40
C PRO A 26 -16.88 -1.60 -19.68
N ASN A 27 -16.23 -0.45 -19.83
CA ASN A 27 -14.93 -0.18 -19.20
C ASN A 27 -15.02 -0.22 -17.67
N PHE A 28 -16.12 0.25 -17.10
CA PHE A 28 -16.39 0.17 -15.67
C PHE A 28 -16.50 -1.27 -15.19
N VAL A 29 -17.22 -2.12 -15.92
CA VAL A 29 -17.30 -3.55 -15.60
C VAL A 29 -15.92 -4.21 -15.64
N PHE A 30 -15.11 -3.94 -16.67
CA PHE A 30 -13.75 -4.46 -16.76
C PHE A 30 -12.85 -3.96 -15.62
N ALA A 31 -12.92 -2.67 -15.29
CA ALA A 31 -12.17 -2.08 -14.18
C ALA A 31 -12.52 -2.74 -12.84
N VAL A 32 -13.81 -2.97 -12.57
CA VAL A 32 -14.28 -3.66 -11.37
C VAL A 32 -13.77 -5.10 -11.32
N ILE A 33 -13.84 -5.84 -12.43
CA ILE A 33 -13.32 -7.22 -12.52
C ILE A 33 -11.83 -7.26 -12.17
N VAL A 34 -11.04 -6.38 -12.78
CA VAL A 34 -9.59 -6.28 -12.52
C VAL A 34 -9.32 -5.96 -11.07
N PHE A 35 -10.06 -5.01 -10.47
CA PHE A 35 -9.90 -4.66 -9.07
C PHE A 35 -10.24 -5.81 -8.13
N VAL A 36 -11.33 -6.53 -8.39
CA VAL A 36 -11.74 -7.70 -7.59
C VAL A 36 -10.70 -8.82 -7.66
N ILE A 37 -10.16 -9.10 -8.85
CA ILE A 37 -9.05 -10.06 -9.02
C ILE A 37 -7.85 -9.61 -8.19
N GLY A 38 -7.49 -8.33 -8.26
CA GLY A 38 -6.44 -7.74 -7.46
C GLY A 38 -6.63 -7.91 -5.96
N TRP A 39 -7.85 -7.74 -5.47
CA TRP A 39 -8.19 -7.92 -4.07
C TRP A 39 -7.97 -9.36 -3.59
N VAL A 40 -8.34 -10.34 -4.41
CA VAL A 40 -8.11 -11.76 -4.11
C VAL A 40 -6.62 -12.07 -4.05
N ILE A 41 -5.84 -11.57 -5.01
CA ILE A 41 -4.37 -11.71 -5.03
C ILE A 41 -3.75 -11.05 -3.80
N ALA A 42 -4.21 -9.84 -3.44
CA ALA A 42 -3.72 -9.10 -2.29
C ALA A 42 -3.94 -9.86 -0.98
N TRP A 43 -5.12 -10.47 -0.82
CA TRP A 43 -5.42 -11.30 0.35
C TRP A 43 -4.49 -12.51 0.43
N PHE A 44 -4.27 -13.20 -0.69
CA PHE A 44 -3.40 -14.36 -0.74
C PHE A 44 -1.94 -14.02 -0.43
N VAL A 45 -1.37 -13.04 -1.14
CA VAL A 45 0.03 -12.63 -0.96
C VAL A 45 0.25 -12.00 0.41
N GLY A 46 -0.67 -11.16 0.90
CA GLY A 46 -0.58 -10.58 2.24
C GLY A 46 -0.53 -11.63 3.34
N ASN A 47 -1.32 -12.71 3.22
CA ASN A 47 -1.27 -13.84 4.14
C ASN A 47 0.05 -14.62 4.04
N LEU A 48 0.59 -14.81 2.83
CA LEU A 48 1.89 -15.46 2.65
C LEU A 48 3.03 -14.67 3.31
N ILE A 49 3.06 -13.35 3.11
CA ILE A 49 4.06 -12.48 3.74
C ILE A 49 3.91 -12.49 5.26
N MET A 50 2.69 -12.44 5.78
CA MET A 50 2.45 -12.55 7.22
C MET A 50 3.04 -13.83 7.81
N GLN A 51 2.83 -14.97 7.14
CA GLN A 51 3.39 -16.25 7.57
C GLN A 51 4.91 -16.28 7.46
N ALA A 52 5.46 -15.77 6.35
CA ALA A 52 6.91 -15.69 6.17
C ALA A 52 7.58 -14.86 7.27
N VAL A 53 7.07 -13.67 7.57
CA VAL A 53 7.62 -12.78 8.61
C VAL A 53 7.51 -13.40 10.00
N ARG A 54 6.41 -14.09 10.30
CA ARG A 54 6.29 -14.83 11.58
C ARG A 54 7.29 -15.98 11.66
N ALA A 55 7.59 -16.66 10.56
CA ALA A 55 8.56 -17.76 10.52
C ALA A 55 10.01 -17.30 10.82
N ILE A 56 10.42 -16.12 10.34
CA ILE A 56 11.73 -15.52 10.66
C ILE A 56 11.79 -14.87 12.05
N LYS A 57 10.74 -14.94 12.87
CA LYS A 57 10.69 -14.44 14.26
C LYS A 57 11.10 -12.97 14.41
N VAL A 58 10.72 -12.13 13.44
CA VAL A 58 10.98 -10.68 13.46
C VAL A 58 10.49 -10.02 14.76
N ASP A 59 9.37 -10.50 15.31
CA ASP A 59 8.82 -10.02 16.58
C ASP A 59 9.81 -10.13 17.75
N HIS A 60 10.73 -11.10 17.74
CA HIS A 60 11.71 -11.26 18.81
C HIS A 60 12.76 -10.15 18.78
N ALA A 61 13.28 -9.83 17.59
CA ALA A 61 14.22 -8.72 17.42
C ALA A 61 13.58 -7.37 17.76
N LEU A 62 12.32 -7.16 17.38
CA LEU A 62 11.59 -5.93 17.72
C LEU A 62 11.26 -5.84 19.22
N LYS A 63 10.99 -6.96 19.88
CA LYS A 63 10.86 -7.03 21.35
C LYS A 63 12.16 -6.66 22.05
N ALA A 64 13.29 -7.22 21.61
CA ALA A 64 14.60 -6.91 22.16
C ALA A 64 14.97 -5.42 21.99
N ALA A 65 14.49 -4.79 20.91
CA ALA A 65 14.64 -3.36 20.68
C ALA A 65 13.65 -2.46 21.45
N GLY A 66 12.82 -3.03 22.35
CA GLY A 66 11.87 -2.27 23.17
C GLY A 66 10.64 -1.75 22.43
N VAL A 67 10.39 -2.20 21.19
CA VAL A 67 9.23 -1.77 20.40
C VAL A 67 7.93 -2.28 21.01
N ASP A 68 7.96 -3.46 21.65
CA ASP A 68 6.78 -4.06 22.31
C ASP A 68 6.21 -3.16 23.40
N ASP A 69 7.06 -2.51 24.21
CA ASP A 69 6.63 -1.58 25.26
C ASP A 69 5.96 -0.33 24.67
N VAL A 70 6.46 0.16 23.54
CA VAL A 70 5.88 1.32 22.85
C VAL A 70 4.50 0.98 22.28
N VAL A 71 4.38 -0.18 21.64
CA VAL A 71 3.13 -0.64 21.03
C VAL A 71 2.09 -1.01 22.11
N ALA A 72 2.53 -1.63 23.20
CA ALA A 72 1.69 -1.96 24.35
C ALA A 72 1.13 -0.71 25.04
N ARG A 73 1.91 0.38 25.16
CA ARG A 73 1.44 1.68 25.67
C ARG A 73 0.33 2.29 24.79
N ALA A 74 0.33 1.98 23.50
CA ALA A 74 -0.74 2.39 22.57
C ALA A 74 -1.96 1.45 22.61
N GLY A 75 -1.97 0.41 23.45
CA GLY A 75 -3.08 -0.55 23.56
C GLY A 75 -3.08 -1.65 22.50
N TYR A 76 -1.99 -1.78 21.72
CA TYR A 76 -1.84 -2.80 20.68
C TYR A 76 -0.86 -3.89 21.11
N ARG A 77 -0.92 -5.05 20.45
CA ARG A 77 0.08 -6.11 20.59
C ARG A 77 1.04 -6.08 19.40
N LEU A 78 2.33 -6.28 19.65
CA LEU A 78 3.31 -6.35 18.57
C LEU A 78 3.07 -7.62 17.73
N ASP A 79 2.75 -7.41 16.46
CA ASP A 79 2.62 -8.44 15.44
C ASP A 79 3.15 -7.90 14.11
N SER A 80 4.47 -8.00 13.93
CA SER A 80 5.16 -7.49 12.74
C SER A 80 4.75 -8.22 11.47
N GLY A 81 4.40 -9.50 11.58
CA GLY A 81 3.87 -10.27 10.46
C GLY A 81 2.53 -9.76 9.99
N ALA A 82 1.59 -9.52 10.92
CA ALA A 82 0.29 -8.95 10.57
C ALA A 82 0.43 -7.55 9.99
N PHE A 83 1.32 -6.73 10.56
CA PHE A 83 1.60 -5.38 10.07
C PHE A 83 2.17 -5.40 8.64
N LEU A 84 3.24 -6.14 8.39
CA LEU A 84 3.86 -6.23 7.06
C LEU A 84 2.94 -6.92 6.04
N GLY A 85 2.20 -7.95 6.45
CA GLY A 85 1.20 -8.59 5.59
C GLY A 85 0.07 -7.63 5.19
N ALA A 86 -0.43 -6.83 6.14
CA ALA A 86 -1.45 -5.81 5.87
C ALA A 86 -0.90 -4.69 4.96
N LEU A 87 0.35 -4.26 5.18
CA LEU A 87 1.03 -3.28 4.35
C LEU A 87 1.15 -3.77 2.90
N VAL A 88 1.61 -5.01 2.68
CA VAL A 88 1.69 -5.61 1.34
C VAL A 88 0.31 -5.79 0.71
N LYS A 89 -0.69 -6.20 1.48
CA LYS A 89 -2.08 -6.32 0.99
C LYS A 89 -2.59 -4.97 0.48
N TRP A 90 -2.46 -3.91 1.26
CA TRP A 90 -2.85 -2.56 0.85
C TRP A 90 -2.08 -2.09 -0.39
N PHE A 91 -0.79 -2.42 -0.46
CA PHE A 91 0.03 -2.09 -1.61
C PHE A 91 -0.49 -2.75 -2.90
N ILE A 92 -0.78 -4.06 -2.86
CA ILE A 92 -1.32 -4.77 -4.03
C ILE A 92 -2.69 -4.20 -4.43
N ILE A 93 -3.57 -3.95 -3.45
CA ILE A 93 -4.88 -3.31 -3.72
C ILE A 93 -4.69 -1.98 -4.44
N LEU A 94 -3.73 -1.15 -4.02
CA LEU A 94 -3.44 0.13 -4.65
C LEU A 94 -2.94 -0.02 -6.08
N VAL A 95 -2.06 -0.99 -6.37
CA VAL A 95 -1.60 -1.25 -7.74
C VAL A 95 -2.76 -1.64 -8.66
N PHE A 96 -3.65 -2.52 -8.19
CA PHE A 96 -4.82 -2.92 -8.96
C PHE A 96 -5.87 -1.81 -9.05
N LEU A 97 -5.97 -0.94 -8.04
CA LEU A 97 -6.78 0.28 -8.11
C LEU A 97 -6.27 1.20 -9.22
N ILE A 98 -4.95 1.43 -9.31
CA ILE A 98 -4.35 2.22 -10.38
C ILE A 98 -4.69 1.61 -11.75
N ALA A 99 -4.52 0.29 -11.90
CA ALA A 99 -4.86 -0.39 -13.15
C ALA A 99 -6.35 -0.23 -13.52
N ALA A 100 -7.25 -0.38 -12.55
CA ALA A 100 -8.68 -0.16 -12.75
C ALA A 100 -8.99 1.30 -13.17
N LEU A 101 -8.37 2.28 -12.51
CA LEU A 101 -8.53 3.70 -12.85
C LEU A 101 -7.94 4.05 -14.23
N GLN A 102 -6.88 3.35 -14.67
CA GLN A 102 -6.34 3.49 -16.01
C GLN A 102 -7.32 2.99 -17.08
N ILE A 103 -8.00 1.86 -16.83
CA ILE A 103 -9.05 1.33 -17.71
C ILE A 103 -10.21 2.33 -17.83
N LEU A 104 -10.52 3.06 -16.75
CA LEU A 104 -11.52 4.13 -16.75
C LEU A 104 -11.05 5.43 -17.43
N GLY A 105 -9.79 5.52 -17.87
CA GLY A 105 -9.23 6.71 -18.51
C GLY A 105 -8.89 7.85 -17.54
N LEU A 106 -8.80 7.59 -16.24
CA LEU A 106 -8.53 8.60 -15.21
C LEU A 106 -7.02 8.90 -15.08
N SER A 107 -6.44 9.37 -16.19
CA SER A 107 -4.99 9.57 -16.35
C SER A 107 -4.37 10.43 -15.23
N GLN A 108 -5.00 11.55 -14.87
CA GLN A 108 -4.48 12.46 -13.84
C GLN A 108 -4.43 11.80 -12.45
N VAL A 109 -5.46 11.04 -12.09
CA VAL A 109 -5.51 10.32 -10.82
C VAL A 109 -4.44 9.22 -10.82
N THR A 110 -4.31 8.49 -11.92
CA THR A 110 -3.32 7.42 -12.04
C THR A 110 -1.88 7.94 -12.04
N PHE A 111 -1.63 9.12 -12.60
CA PHE A 111 -0.32 9.77 -12.57
C PHE A 111 0.06 10.13 -11.13
N PHE A 112 -0.84 10.78 -10.39
CA PHE A 112 -0.63 11.11 -8.99
C PHE A 112 -0.36 9.85 -8.15
N LEU A 113 -1.17 8.81 -8.32
CA LEU A 113 -1.00 7.56 -7.58
C LEU A 113 0.32 6.84 -7.92
N ASN A 114 0.76 6.85 -9.18
CA ASN A 114 2.07 6.29 -9.54
C ASN A 114 3.23 7.12 -8.97
N ALA A 115 3.16 8.44 -9.11
CA ALA A 115 4.22 9.34 -8.69
C ALA A 115 4.40 9.39 -7.17
N VAL A 116 3.30 9.25 -6.40
CA VAL A 116 3.33 9.41 -4.94
C VAL A 116 3.22 8.06 -4.22
N VAL A 117 2.45 7.10 -4.69
CA VAL A 117 2.21 5.87 -3.91
C VAL A 117 3.20 4.77 -4.30
N VAL A 118 3.44 4.57 -5.59
CA VAL A 118 4.35 3.50 -6.07
C VAL A 118 5.81 3.87 -5.79
N SER A 119 6.19 5.14 -5.92
CA SER A 119 7.55 5.62 -5.63
C SER A 119 7.93 5.55 -4.16
N PHE A 120 6.95 5.53 -3.25
CA PHE A 120 7.18 5.39 -1.82
C PHE A 120 7.45 3.93 -1.41
N LEU A 121 7.05 2.96 -2.23
CA LEU A 121 7.18 1.54 -1.90
C LEU A 121 8.64 1.11 -1.66
N PRO A 122 9.63 1.45 -2.51
CA PRO A 122 11.04 1.19 -2.19
C PRO A 122 11.47 1.78 -0.85
N ASN A 123 11.03 3.00 -0.54
CA ASN A 123 11.38 3.68 0.71
C ASN A 123 10.80 2.96 1.92
N VAL A 124 9.59 2.41 1.83
CA VAL A 124 8.99 1.63 2.91
C VAL A 124 9.75 0.32 3.14
N ILE A 125 10.18 -0.37 2.07
CA ILE A 125 11.02 -1.57 2.20
C ILE A 125 12.34 -1.21 2.90
N ILE A 126 12.99 -0.13 2.47
CA ILE A 126 14.23 0.37 3.08
C ILE A 126 14.00 0.71 4.55
N ALA A 127 12.92 1.40 4.89
CA ALA A 127 12.59 1.76 6.26
C ALA A 127 12.41 0.53 7.17
N VAL A 128 11.72 -0.51 6.66
CA VAL A 128 11.57 -1.78 7.37
C VAL A 128 12.94 -2.45 7.57
N LEU A 129 13.77 -2.52 6.53
CA LEU A 129 15.12 -3.09 6.63
C LEU A 129 15.98 -2.35 7.66
N ILE A 130 15.95 -1.01 7.66
CA ILE A 130 16.65 -0.19 8.65
C ILE A 130 16.15 -0.52 10.06
N LEU A 131 14.84 -0.57 10.27
CA LEU A 131 14.25 -0.92 11.57
C LEU A 131 14.74 -2.27 12.08
N LEU A 132 14.80 -3.28 11.21
CA LEU A 132 15.29 -4.61 11.54
C LEU A 132 16.77 -4.61 11.93
N VAL A 133 17.61 -3.95 11.15
CA VAL A 133 19.06 -3.88 11.43
C VAL A 133 19.33 -3.09 12.70
N THR A 134 18.68 -1.94 12.87
CA THR A 134 18.81 -1.10 14.06
C THR A 134 18.35 -1.82 15.32
N ALA A 135 17.29 -2.64 15.26
CA ALA A 135 16.83 -3.43 16.39
C ALA A 135 17.91 -4.37 16.93
N VAL A 136 18.63 -5.07 16.05
CA VAL A 136 19.75 -5.96 16.42
C VAL A 136 20.89 -5.18 17.06
N ILE A 137 21.23 -4.02 16.49
CA ILE A 137 22.30 -3.16 17.01
C ILE A 137 21.93 -2.59 18.39
N ALA A 138 20.67 -2.20 18.59
CA ALA A 138 20.17 -1.65 19.84
C ALA A 138 20.29 -2.65 21.00
N GLU A 139 20.01 -3.94 20.75
CA GLU A 139 20.16 -5.00 21.75
C GLU A 139 21.61 -5.12 22.24
N VAL A 140 22.58 -5.09 21.33
CA VAL A 140 24.01 -5.12 21.67
C VAL A 140 24.39 -3.88 22.50
N ALA A 141 23.95 -2.70 22.07
CA ALA A 141 24.22 -1.45 22.79
C ALA A 141 23.61 -1.46 24.19
N GLN A 142 22.37 -1.92 24.34
CA GLN A 142 21.71 -2.07 25.63
C GLN A 142 22.46 -3.03 26.55
N GLY A 143 22.95 -4.16 26.02
CA GLY A 143 23.77 -5.10 26.77
C GLY A 143 25.05 -4.46 27.33
N VAL A 144 25.74 -3.64 26.53
CA VAL A 144 26.95 -2.93 26.95
C VAL A 144 26.65 -1.87 28.02
N VAL A 145 25.59 -1.09 27.85
CA VAL A 145 25.21 -0.04 28.81
C VAL A 145 24.72 -0.65 30.13
N ALA A 146 23.86 -1.66 30.06
CA ALA A 146 23.35 -2.34 31.26
C ALA A 146 24.49 -3.09 31.99
N GLY A 147 25.40 -3.71 31.24
CA GLY A 147 26.57 -4.39 31.79
C GLY A 147 27.51 -3.42 32.52
N SER A 148 27.79 -2.26 31.92
CA SER A 148 28.65 -1.24 32.54
C SER A 148 27.99 -0.57 33.75
N ALA A 149 26.68 -0.30 33.71
CA ALA A 149 25.94 0.24 34.85
C ALA A 149 25.94 -0.70 36.05
N ARG A 150 25.83 -2.02 35.84
CA ARG A 150 25.90 -3.04 36.90
C ARG A 150 27.31 -3.26 37.44
N ALA A 151 28.35 -2.97 36.66
CA ALA A 151 29.74 -3.08 37.10
C ALA A 151 30.21 -1.85 37.89
N ALA A 152 29.53 -0.71 37.74
CA ALA A 152 29.89 0.57 38.37
C ALA A 152 29.15 0.86 39.70
N GLY A 153 28.11 0.08 40.02
CA GLY A 153 27.40 0.14 41.31
C GLY A 153 27.61 -1.14 42.10
#